data_AF-A0A9D2D274-F1
#
_entry.id   AF-A0A9D2D274-F1
#
_cell.length_a   1.000
_cell.length_b   1.000
_cell.length_c   1.000
_cell.angle_alpha   90.00
_cell.angle_beta   90.00
_cell.angle_gamma   90.00
#
_symmetry.space_group_name_H-M   'P 1'
#
loop_
_entity.id
_entity.type
_entity.pdbx_description
1 polymer ?
#
loop_
_entity_poly.entity_id
_entity_poly.type
_entity_poly.pdbx_seq_one_letter_code
_entity_poly.pdbx_strand_id
1 'polypeptide(L)'
;MKKIWYRILGAFMVTAGLGLLLYPDIRTVLLNKETDRLISGFEKAYESKETEQLGKSSGQTSGEKGNLIKGTDSLRDAVSRYNTYIYEDRQADFKDAWSVEQLPIPLRGLKSEIFGYIEIPAMGIRLALYPGADEEHMAKGAAILGAASLPVGGRN
;
A
#
# COMPACT_ATOMS: atom_id res chain seq x y z
N MET A 1 -34.66 -13.67 -45.46
CA MET A 1 -33.45 -13.95 -44.66
C MET A 1 -32.58 -12.71 -44.40
N LYS A 2 -32.23 -11.88 -45.40
CA LYS A 2 -31.37 -10.69 -45.21
C LYS A 2 -31.88 -9.66 -44.17
N LYS A 3 -33.20 -9.42 -44.09
CA LYS A 3 -33.80 -8.52 -43.08
C LYS A 3 -33.65 -9.02 -41.62
N ILE A 4 -33.59 -10.34 -41.41
CA ILE A 4 -33.38 -10.91 -40.07
C ILE A 4 -31.94 -10.70 -39.61
N TRP A 5 -30.98 -10.73 -40.55
CA TRP A 5 -29.55 -10.56 -40.27
C TRP A 5 -29.23 -9.16 -39.75
N TYR A 6 -29.80 -8.10 -40.35
CA TYR A 6 -29.59 -6.73 -39.86
C TYR A 6 -30.16 -6.50 -38.45
N ARG A 7 -31.24 -7.20 -38.08
CA ARG A 7 -31.80 -7.14 -36.72
C ARG A 7 -30.88 -7.81 -35.70
N ILE A 8 -30.28 -8.93 -36.06
CA ILE A 8 -29.28 -9.63 -35.22
C ILE A 8 -28.02 -8.78 -35.07
N LEU A 9 -27.52 -8.20 -36.16
CA LEU A 9 -26.36 -7.32 -36.15
C LEU A 9 -26.58 -6.07 -35.28
N GLY A 10 -27.76 -5.46 -35.38
CA GLY A 10 -28.14 -4.33 -34.55
C GLY A 10 -28.22 -4.70 -33.06
N ALA A 11 -28.82 -5.84 -32.73
CA ALA A 11 -28.87 -6.33 -31.34
C ALA A 11 -27.47 -6.57 -30.77
N PHE A 12 -26.56 -7.17 -31.55
CA PHE A 12 -25.18 -7.39 -31.14
C PHE A 12 -24.45 -6.07 -30.83
N MET A 13 -24.58 -5.07 -31.70
CA MET A 13 -23.92 -3.76 -31.50
C MET A 13 -24.44 -3.03 -30.26
N VAL A 14 -25.74 -3.13 -29.95
CA VAL A 14 -26.32 -2.59 -28.70
C VAL A 14 -25.77 -3.32 -27.48
N THR A 15 -25.68 -4.66 -27.52
CA THR A 15 -25.11 -5.44 -26.40
C THR A 15 -23.63 -5.15 -26.19
N ALA A 16 -22.86 -4.99 -27.27
CA ALA A 16 -21.44 -4.63 -27.19
C ALA A 16 -21.25 -3.22 -26.63
N GLY A 17 -22.07 -2.24 -27.06
CA GLY A 17 -22.05 -0.89 -26.52
C GLY A 17 -22.41 -0.83 -25.03
N LEU A 18 -23.41 -1.59 -24.60
CA LEU A 18 -23.78 -1.68 -23.18
C LEU A 18 -22.67 -2.35 -22.35
N GLY A 19 -22.01 -3.37 -22.90
CA GLY A 19 -20.86 -4.01 -22.28
C GLY A 19 -19.68 -3.05 -22.07
N LEU A 20 -19.39 -2.19 -23.07
CA LEU A 20 -18.37 -1.14 -22.96
C LEU A 20 -18.72 -0.09 -21.91
N LEU A 21 -19.99 0.30 -21.80
CA LEU A 21 -20.46 1.26 -20.79
C LEU A 21 -20.34 0.72 -19.36
N LEU A 22 -20.60 -0.56 -19.15
CA LEU A 22 -20.55 -1.20 -17.82
C LEU A 22 -19.16 -1.73 -17.45
N TYR A 23 -18.23 -1.81 -18.40
CA TYR A 23 -16.86 -2.27 -18.18
C TYR A 23 -16.15 -1.58 -16.98
N PRO A 24 -16.14 -0.24 -16.86
CA PRO A 24 -15.45 0.43 -15.75
C PRO A 24 -16.02 0.07 -14.37
N ASP A 25 -17.34 -0.03 -14.24
CA ASP A 25 -17.99 -0.35 -12.96
C ASP A 25 -17.70 -1.80 -12.54
N ILE A 26 -17.82 -2.73 -13.50
CA ILE A 26 -17.52 -4.16 -13.25
C ILE A 26 -16.06 -4.33 -12.86
N ARG A 27 -15.14 -3.66 -13.56
CA ARG A 27 -13.70 -3.70 -13.26
C ARG A 27 -13.40 -3.18 -11.86
N THR A 28 -14.03 -2.07 -11.46
CA THR A 28 -13.86 -1.47 -10.14
C THR A 28 -14.31 -2.43 -9.03
N VAL A 29 -15.47 -3.06 -9.17
CA VAL A 29 -15.97 -4.03 -8.19
C VAL A 29 -15.07 -5.26 -8.08
N LEU A 30 -14.52 -5.72 -9.21
CA LEU A 30 -13.61 -6.88 -9.21
C LEU A 30 -12.30 -6.55 -8.49
N LEU A 31 -11.71 -5.38 -8.78
CA LEU A 31 -10.45 -4.92 -8.17
C LEU A 31 -10.59 -4.72 -6.66
N ASN A 32 -11.68 -4.09 -6.22
CA ASN A 32 -11.91 -3.82 -4.80
C ASN A 32 -11.90 -5.09 -3.94
N LYS A 33 -12.41 -6.23 -4.46
CA LYS A 33 -12.40 -7.50 -3.74
C LYS A 33 -10.99 -8.02 -3.47
N GLU A 34 -10.07 -7.82 -4.41
CA GLU A 34 -8.68 -8.25 -4.26
C GLU A 34 -7.95 -7.34 -3.28
N THR A 35 -8.12 -6.02 -3.44
CA THR A 35 -7.59 -5.02 -2.51
C THR A 35 -8.09 -5.24 -1.08
N ASP A 36 -9.37 -5.52 -0.88
CA ASP A 36 -9.96 -5.77 0.45
C ASP A 36 -9.33 -6.98 1.14
N ARG A 37 -8.98 -8.03 0.39
CA ARG A 37 -8.29 -9.21 0.94
C ARG A 37 -6.88 -8.90 1.39
N LEU A 38 -6.13 -8.13 0.60
CA LEU A 38 -4.77 -7.70 0.95
C LEU A 38 -4.79 -6.84 2.21
N ILE A 39 -5.71 -5.87 2.28
CA ILE A 39 -5.84 -4.98 3.43
C ILE A 39 -6.28 -5.76 4.68
N SER A 40 -7.26 -6.66 4.55
CA SER A 40 -7.69 -7.52 5.68
C SER A 40 -6.55 -8.40 6.20
N GLY A 41 -5.70 -8.90 5.30
CA GLY A 41 -4.50 -9.67 5.67
C GLY A 41 -3.49 -8.81 6.42
N PHE A 42 -3.27 -7.58 5.96
CA PHE A 42 -2.43 -6.59 6.64
C PHE A 42 -2.96 -6.24 8.04
N GLU A 43 -4.24 -5.94 8.18
CA GLU A 43 -4.88 -5.64 9.48
C GLU A 43 -4.71 -6.79 10.48
N LYS A 44 -5.01 -8.03 10.07
CA LYS A 44 -4.79 -9.22 10.91
C LYS A 44 -3.33 -9.40 11.33
N ALA A 45 -2.40 -9.18 10.41
CA ALA A 45 -0.97 -9.27 10.69
C ALA A 45 -0.48 -8.14 11.63
N TYR A 46 -1.13 -6.99 11.61
CA TYR A 46 -0.85 -5.86 12.50
C TYR A 46 -1.45 -6.09 13.91
N GLU A 47 -2.74 -6.45 14.00
CA GLU A 47 -3.45 -6.69 15.27
C GLU A 47 -2.85 -7.85 16.08
N SER A 48 -2.42 -8.92 15.41
CA SER A 48 -1.75 -10.06 16.06
C SER A 48 -0.41 -9.68 16.72
N LYS A 49 0.31 -8.68 16.16
CA LYS A 49 1.52 -8.15 16.78
C LYS A 49 1.22 -7.24 17.97
N GLU A 50 0.18 -6.42 17.88
CA GLU A 50 -0.23 -5.54 18.99
C GLU A 50 -0.66 -6.37 20.21
N THR A 51 -1.39 -7.46 20.00
CA THR A 51 -1.79 -8.40 21.06
C THR A 51 -0.60 -9.16 21.67
N GLU A 52 0.40 -9.57 20.88
CA GLU A 52 1.65 -10.16 21.41
C GLU A 52 2.49 -9.17 22.24
N GLN A 53 2.49 -7.89 21.89
CA GLN A 53 3.22 -6.85 22.62
C GLN A 53 2.47 -6.38 23.87
N LEU A 54 1.14 -6.26 23.81
CA LEU A 54 0.31 -5.89 24.95
C LEU A 54 0.26 -7.01 26.01
N GLY A 55 0.28 -8.29 25.59
CA GLY A 55 0.38 -9.45 26.49
C GLY A 55 1.71 -9.56 27.25
N LYS A 56 2.78 -8.89 26.78
CA LYS A 56 4.06 -8.79 27.48
C LYS A 56 4.21 -7.54 28.36
N SER A 57 3.27 -6.59 28.28
CA SER A 57 3.34 -5.33 29.04
C SER A 57 2.53 -5.35 30.35
N SER A 58 1.74 -6.38 30.62
CA SER A 58 1.03 -6.53 31.90
C SER A 58 1.84 -7.36 32.90
N GLY A 59 3.00 -6.83 33.30
CA GLY A 59 3.88 -7.48 34.27
C GLY A 59 5.01 -6.57 34.74
N GLN A 60 4.73 -5.82 35.82
CA GLN A 60 5.67 -5.20 36.77
C GLN A 60 6.39 -3.87 36.46
N THR A 61 6.14 -2.97 37.42
CA THR A 61 6.78 -1.70 37.76
C THR A 61 8.24 -1.87 38.23
N SER A 62 9.05 -0.85 37.94
CA SER A 62 10.30 -0.42 38.61
C SER A 62 11.61 -1.18 38.38
N GLY A 63 12.64 -0.45 37.93
CA GLY A 63 14.05 -0.70 38.29
C GLY A 63 15.04 -0.88 37.13
N GLU A 64 16.16 -0.15 37.23
CA GLU A 64 17.49 -0.39 36.64
C GLU A 64 17.76 -0.13 35.14
N LYS A 65 18.61 0.90 34.94
CA LYS A 65 19.57 1.00 33.83
C LYS A 65 20.49 -0.23 33.86
N GLY A 66 20.46 -1.05 32.82
CA GLY A 66 21.42 -2.15 32.68
C GLY A 66 21.30 -2.87 31.35
N ASN A 67 22.25 -2.59 30.47
CA ASN A 67 22.75 -3.47 29.42
C ASN A 67 21.82 -3.88 28.24
N LEU A 68 22.18 -3.35 27.07
CA LEU A 68 22.38 -4.13 25.84
C LEU A 68 21.25 -5.08 25.42
N ILE A 69 20.18 -4.53 24.83
CA ILE A 69 19.38 -5.34 23.90
C ILE A 69 20.10 -5.35 22.55
N LYS A 70 21.05 -6.28 22.44
CA LYS A 70 21.52 -6.81 21.16
C LYS A 70 20.34 -7.49 20.47
N GLY A 71 19.96 -7.00 19.29
CA GLY A 71 19.25 -7.78 18.28
C GLY A 71 17.78 -7.42 18.08
N THR A 72 17.51 -6.26 17.48
CA THR A 72 16.54 -6.05 16.39
C THR A 72 16.58 -4.56 16.06
N ASP A 73 17.15 -4.16 14.92
CA ASP A 73 16.75 -2.88 14.35
C ASP A 73 15.27 -3.05 13.98
N SER A 74 14.36 -2.43 14.73
CA SER A 74 12.94 -2.59 14.47
C SER A 74 12.60 -1.93 13.13
N LEU A 75 11.58 -2.44 12.41
CA LEU A 75 11.12 -1.81 11.16
C LEU A 75 10.83 -0.32 11.35
N ARG A 76 10.36 0.08 12.55
CA ARG A 76 10.14 1.48 12.92
C ARG A 76 11.43 2.29 12.97
N ASP A 77 12.52 1.74 13.52
CA ASP A 77 13.81 2.44 13.59
C ASP A 77 14.43 2.61 12.20
N ALA A 78 14.30 1.60 11.33
CA ALA A 78 14.73 1.70 9.94
C ALA A 78 13.97 2.81 9.19
N VAL A 79 12.65 2.86 9.35
CA VAL A 79 11.78 3.90 8.76
C VAL A 79 12.13 5.29 9.31
N SER A 80 12.34 5.41 10.62
CA SER A 80 12.67 6.68 11.27
C SER A 80 14.00 7.23 10.77
N ARG A 81 15.07 6.40 10.77
CA ARG A 81 16.39 6.80 10.23
C ARG A 81 16.32 7.24 8.78
N TYR A 82 15.55 6.53 7.97
CA TYR A 82 15.36 6.89 6.57
C TYR A 82 14.65 8.25 6.41
N ASN A 83 13.60 8.52 7.17
CA ASN A 83 12.91 9.82 7.13
C ASN A 83 13.83 10.97 7.58
N THR A 84 14.65 10.77 8.62
CA THR A 84 15.68 11.74 9.03
C THR A 84 16.69 12.00 7.92
N TYR A 85 17.22 10.94 7.30
CA TYR A 85 18.15 11.06 6.18
C TYR A 85 17.55 11.86 5.02
N ILE A 86 16.33 11.51 4.59
CA ILE A 86 15.65 12.21 3.48
C ILE A 86 15.45 13.69 3.76
N TYR A 87 15.20 14.06 5.02
CA TYR A 87 15.08 15.46 5.41
C TYR A 87 16.43 16.19 5.41
N GLU A 88 17.47 15.60 5.99
CA GLU A 88 18.82 16.17 6.06
C GLU A 88 19.43 16.36 4.66
N ASP A 89 19.23 15.37 3.79
CA ASP A 89 19.67 15.37 2.39
C ASP A 89 18.77 16.22 1.48
N ARG A 90 17.70 16.81 2.02
CA ARG A 90 16.71 17.64 1.31
C ARG A 90 16.13 16.98 0.06
N GLN A 91 15.90 15.67 0.11
CA GLN A 91 15.36 14.90 -1.01
C GLN A 91 16.19 15.07 -2.30
N ALA A 92 17.53 15.08 -2.22
CA ALA A 92 18.38 15.35 -3.38
C ALA A 92 18.13 14.41 -4.56
N ASP A 93 17.73 13.16 -4.28
CA ASP A 93 17.39 12.17 -5.30
C ASP A 93 15.97 12.29 -5.85
N PHE A 94 15.09 13.13 -5.30
CA PHE A 94 13.74 13.34 -5.80
C PHE A 94 13.75 14.26 -7.03
N LYS A 95 14.13 13.70 -8.19
CA LYS A 95 14.41 14.50 -9.40
C LYS A 95 13.70 14.03 -10.66
N ASP A 96 13.42 12.73 -10.77
CA ASP A 96 12.80 12.13 -11.96
C ASP A 96 11.97 10.88 -11.62
N ALA A 97 11.24 10.34 -12.61
CA ALA A 97 10.38 9.18 -12.43
C ALA A 97 11.15 7.91 -12.01
N TRP A 98 12.37 7.71 -12.51
CA TRP A 98 13.18 6.52 -12.21
C TRP A 98 13.74 6.56 -10.79
N SER A 99 14.05 7.76 -10.29
CA SER A 99 14.59 7.97 -8.94
C SER A 99 13.61 7.58 -7.81
N VAL A 100 12.32 7.45 -8.12
CA VAL A 100 11.27 7.12 -7.15
C VAL A 100 10.72 5.70 -7.28
N GLU A 101 11.15 4.94 -8.29
CA GLU A 101 10.66 3.58 -8.54
C GLU A 101 10.98 2.63 -7.39
N GLN A 102 12.16 2.77 -6.77
CA GLN A 102 12.64 1.86 -5.74
C GLN A 102 12.83 2.55 -4.40
N LEU A 103 12.46 1.87 -3.32
CA LEU A 103 12.76 2.33 -1.98
C LEU A 103 14.21 1.92 -1.61
N PRO A 104 15.10 2.87 -1.25
CA PRO A 104 16.53 2.59 -1.07
C PRO A 104 16.85 1.86 0.25
N ILE A 105 15.83 1.50 1.03
CA ILE A 105 15.98 0.77 2.29
C ILE A 105 15.29 -0.60 2.24
N PRO A 106 15.95 -1.66 2.74
CA PRO A 106 15.28 -2.94 2.90
C PRO A 106 14.32 -2.87 4.09
N LEU A 107 13.01 -3.02 3.83
CA LEU A 107 11.97 -3.07 4.86
C LEU A 107 11.95 -4.43 5.57
N ARG A 108 13.10 -4.86 6.13
CA ARG A 108 13.24 -6.11 6.87
C ARG A 108 12.28 -6.11 8.05
N GLY A 109 11.26 -6.96 7.99
CA GLY A 109 10.19 -7.04 8.99
C GLY A 109 8.80 -6.67 8.47
N LEU A 110 8.69 -6.17 7.24
CA LEU A 110 7.42 -6.11 6.53
C LEU A 110 7.01 -7.54 6.13
N LYS A 111 5.93 -8.04 6.73
CA LYS A 111 5.41 -9.40 6.49
C LYS A 111 4.43 -9.46 5.30
N SER A 112 4.21 -8.32 4.66
CA SER A 112 3.30 -8.11 3.54
C SER A 112 4.05 -7.40 2.42
N GLU A 113 3.56 -7.53 1.19
CA GLU A 113 4.03 -6.72 0.05
C GLU A 113 3.66 -5.24 0.23
N ILE A 114 2.60 -4.96 1.00
CA ILE A 114 2.08 -3.61 1.23
C ILE A 114 2.62 -3.02 2.54
N PHE A 115 2.95 -1.73 2.50
CA PHE A 115 3.33 -0.93 3.67
C PHE A 115 2.12 -0.60 4.55
N GLY A 116 0.95 -0.44 3.92
CA GLY A 116 -0.31 -0.13 4.59
C GLY A 116 -1.43 0.07 3.56
N TYR A 117 -2.40 0.92 3.88
CA TYR A 117 -3.44 1.31 2.95
C TYR A 117 -3.82 2.79 3.13
N ILE A 118 -4.39 3.37 2.09
CA ILE A 118 -4.99 4.71 2.11
C ILE A 118 -6.49 4.61 1.88
N GLU A 119 -7.25 5.37 2.65
CA GLU A 119 -8.69 5.52 2.47
C GLU A 119 -9.00 6.98 2.16
N ILE A 120 -9.77 7.21 1.09
CA ILE A 120 -10.21 8.53 0.65
C ILE A 120 -11.74 8.54 0.61
N PRO A 121 -12.42 8.86 1.73
CA PRO A 121 -13.87 8.74 1.85
C PRO A 121 -14.64 9.59 0.83
N ALA A 122 -14.13 10.78 0.51
CA ALA A 122 -14.74 11.68 -0.47
C ALA A 122 -14.82 11.09 -1.89
N MET A 123 -13.94 10.13 -2.21
CA MET A 123 -13.96 9.40 -3.49
C MET A 123 -14.50 7.97 -3.33
N GLY A 124 -14.78 7.50 -2.10
CA GLY A 124 -15.17 6.12 -1.83
C GLY A 124 -14.08 5.10 -2.19
N ILE A 125 -12.80 5.48 -2.08
CA ILE A 125 -11.66 4.66 -2.51
C ILE A 125 -10.87 4.16 -1.31
N ARG A 126 -10.48 2.89 -1.34
CA ARG A 126 -9.53 2.26 -0.40
C ARG A 126 -8.47 1.52 -1.21
N LEU A 127 -7.20 1.89 -1.07
CA LEU A 127 -6.10 1.34 -1.87
C LEU A 127 -4.98 0.81 -0.99
N ALA A 128 -4.43 -0.34 -1.36
CA ALA A 128 -3.17 -0.83 -0.82
C ALA A 128 -2.03 0.16 -1.14
N LEU A 129 -1.10 0.30 -0.20
CA LEU A 129 0.02 1.22 -0.29
C LEU A 129 1.33 0.42 -0.42
N TYR A 130 1.96 0.48 -1.58
CA TYR A 130 3.16 -0.26 -1.94
C TYR A 130 4.43 0.59 -1.82
N PRO A 131 5.55 0.04 -1.32
CA PRO A 131 6.82 0.76 -1.26
C PRO A 131 7.54 0.76 -2.63
N GLY A 132 7.75 1.94 -3.20
CA GLY A 132 8.33 2.12 -4.54
C GLY A 132 7.25 2.39 -5.60
N ALA A 133 7.58 3.26 -6.55
CA ALA A 133 6.70 3.68 -7.63
C ALA A 133 7.05 3.06 -8.99
N ASP A 134 7.41 1.79 -8.99
CA ASP A 134 7.55 1.02 -10.22
C ASP A 134 6.18 0.69 -10.86
N GLU A 135 6.21 0.25 -12.12
CA GLU A 135 5.01 -0.06 -12.89
C GLU A 135 4.15 -1.16 -12.26
N GLU A 136 4.77 -2.16 -11.62
CA GLU A 136 4.07 -3.27 -10.99
C GLU A 136 3.26 -2.78 -9.77
N HIS A 137 3.88 -1.99 -8.89
CA HIS A 137 3.25 -1.44 -7.71
C HIS A 137 2.14 -0.42 -8.07
N MET A 138 2.39 0.46 -9.05
CA MET A 138 1.39 1.44 -9.51
C MET A 138 0.20 0.78 -10.22
N ALA A 139 0.39 -0.38 -10.85
CA ALA A 139 -0.71 -1.13 -11.44
C ALA A 139 -1.62 -1.79 -10.39
N LYS A 140 -1.09 -2.09 -9.19
CA LYS A 140 -1.81 -2.76 -8.09
C LYS A 140 -2.48 -1.81 -7.11
N GLY A 141 -1.95 -0.60 -6.90
CA GLY A 141 -2.47 0.32 -5.90
C GLY A 141 -1.75 1.67 -5.82
N ALA A 142 -1.78 2.28 -4.64
CA ALA A 142 -1.03 3.50 -4.38
C ALA A 142 0.44 3.17 -4.12
N ALA A 143 1.34 3.99 -4.66
CA ALA A 143 2.78 3.81 -4.49
C ALA A 143 3.38 4.89 -3.56
N ILE A 144 4.31 4.49 -2.70
CA ILE A 144 5.16 5.39 -1.93
C ILE A 144 6.39 5.70 -2.76
N LEU A 145 6.62 6.98 -3.02
CA LEU A 145 7.77 7.42 -3.81
C LEU A 145 9.08 7.12 -3.07
N GLY A 146 10.00 6.44 -3.76
CA GLY A 146 11.24 5.92 -3.20
C GLY A 146 12.21 6.96 -2.60
N ALA A 147 12.13 8.22 -3.03
CA ALA A 147 12.94 9.32 -2.52
C ALA A 147 12.14 10.29 -1.61
N ALA A 148 10.93 9.91 -1.19
CA ALA A 148 10.11 10.66 -0.25
C ALA A 148 10.10 10.00 1.13
N SER A 149 9.69 10.76 2.15
CA SER A 149 9.51 10.21 3.50
C SER A 149 8.44 9.12 3.52
N LEU A 150 8.70 8.04 4.26
CA LEU A 150 7.70 6.99 4.51
C LEU A 150 6.58 7.52 5.41
N PRO A 151 5.33 7.07 5.19
CA PRO A 151 4.12 7.67 5.78
C PRO A 151 3.88 7.18 7.21
N VAL A 152 4.78 7.53 8.12
CA VAL A 152 4.64 7.27 9.57
C VAL A 152 4.41 8.54 10.39
N GLY A 153 4.29 9.69 9.72
CA GLY A 153 4.22 11.00 10.35
C GLY A 153 5.54 11.41 11.02
N GLY A 154 5.48 12.40 11.91
CA GLY A 154 6.64 12.98 12.58
C GLY A 154 6.84 14.46 12.22
N ARG A 155 7.67 15.16 13.01
CA ARG A 155 8.13 16.53 12.71
C ARG A 155 9.58 16.46 12.28
N ASN A 156 9.93 17.29 11.31
CA ASN A 156 11.29 17.48 10.80
C ASN A 156 11.86 18.80 11.31
#